data_AF-A0A9D4DLA9-F1
#
_entry.id   AF-A0A9D4DLA9-F1
#
_cell.length_a   1.000
_cell.length_b   1.000
_cell.length_c   1.000
_cell.angle_alpha   90.00
_cell.angle_beta   90.00
_cell.angle_gamma   90.00
#
_symmetry.space_group_name_H-M   'P 1'
#
loop_
_entity.id
_entity.type
_entity.pdbx_description
1 polymer ?
#
loop_
_entity_poly.entity_id
_entity_poly.type
_entity_poly.pdbx_seq_one_letter_code
_entity_poly.pdbx_strand_id
1 'polypeptide(L)' 'MVQCAAFGCNARLENWKKGFFCFPTGDSIGRKWILAVSLRRIIDGTLVDFTPSKYSKLCIKHLK' A
#
# COMPACT_ATOMS: atom_id res chain seq x y z
N MET A 1 5.45 -14.29 -1.37
CA MET A 1 4.16 -13.91 -1.97
C MET A 1 3.83 -12.48 -1.57
N VAL A 2 3.58 -11.57 -2.52
CA VAL A 2 3.28 -10.15 -2.22
C VAL A 2 1.78 -9.92 -2.35
N GLN A 3 1.14 -9.41 -1.30
CA GLN A 3 -0.27 -8.98 -1.32
C GLN A 3 -0.35 -7.46 -1.52
N CYS A 4 -1.43 -7.00 -2.13
CA CYS A 4 -1.71 -5.57 -2.25
C CYS A 4 -1.82 -4.92 -0.86
N ALA A 5 -1.17 -3.77 -0.68
CA ALA A 5 -1.17 -3.03 0.57
C ALA A 5 -2.49 -2.30 0.86
N ALA A 6 -3.36 -2.11 -0.14
CA ALA A 6 -4.66 -1.46 0.05
C ALA A 6 -5.52 -2.25 1.03
N PHE A 7 -6.13 -1.55 2.01
CA PHE A 7 -7.00 -2.18 2.99
C PHE A 7 -8.16 -2.91 2.30
N GLY A 8 -8.39 -4.18 2.68
CA GLY A 8 -9.43 -5.03 2.09
C GLY A 8 -9.12 -5.58 0.69
N CYS A 9 -7.94 -5.30 0.11
CA CYS A 9 -7.58 -5.82 -1.20
C CYS A 9 -6.94 -7.21 -1.13
N ASN A 10 -7.55 -8.17 -1.84
CA ASN A 10 -7.09 -9.57 -1.91
C ASN A 10 -6.21 -9.86 -3.13
N ALA A 11 -5.76 -8.83 -3.87
CA ALA A 11 -4.89 -9.04 -5.02
C ALA A 11 -3.52 -9.57 -4.57
N ARG A 12 -3.10 -10.69 -5.14
CA ARG A 12 -1.80 -11.35 -4.87
C ARG A 12 -0.92 -11.35 -6.12
N LEU A 13 0.38 -11.16 -5.90
CA LEU A 13 1.45 -11.25 -6.87
C LEU A 13 1.85 -12.73 -7.09
N GLU A 14 0.92 -13.59 -7.50
CA GLU A 14 1.22 -14.95 -7.99
C GLU A 14 1.27 -15.01 -9.52
N ASN A 15 0.54 -14.10 -10.18
CA ASN A 15 0.43 -14.05 -11.64
C ASN A 15 1.15 -12.79 -12.13
N TRP A 16 2.42 -12.94 -12.51
CA TRP A 16 3.37 -11.89 -12.96
C TRP A 16 2.96 -11.21 -14.29
N LYS A 17 1.72 -10.74 -14.40
CA LYS A 17 1.19 -9.95 -15.53
C LYS A 17 0.18 -8.85 -15.16
N LYS A 18 -0.18 -8.67 -13.89
CA LYS A 18 -1.12 -7.60 -13.48
C LYS A 18 -0.38 -6.58 -12.61
N GLY A 19 -0.19 -5.37 -13.15
CA GLY A 19 0.68 -4.32 -12.60
C GLY A 19 0.61 -4.16 -11.09
N PHE A 20 1.73 -4.38 -10.41
CA PHE A 20 1.93 -4.00 -9.02
C PHE A 20 3.03 -2.94 -8.97
N PHE A 21 2.74 -1.85 -8.28
CA PHE A 21 3.61 -0.68 -8.19
C PHE A 21 4.11 -0.52 -6.77
N CYS A 22 5.39 -0.20 -6.64
CA CYS A 22 5.99 0.12 -5.35
C CYS A 22 5.48 1.50 -4.88
N PHE A 23 5.45 1.71 -3.57
CA PHE A 23 5.18 3.04 -3.03
C PHE A 23 6.36 3.96 -3.37
N PRO A 24 6.10 5.17 -3.90
CA PRO A 24 7.14 6.17 -4.05
C PRO A 24 7.64 6.61 -2.67
N THR A 25 8.95 6.55 -2.46
CA THR A 25 9.61 6.93 -1.21
C THR A 25 10.14 8.36 -1.29
N GLY A 26 9.90 9.18 -0.27
CA GLY A 26 10.49 10.52 -0.16
C GLY A 26 9.66 11.66 -0.77
N ASP A 27 8.67 11.35 -1.60
CA ASP A 27 7.84 12.36 -2.27
C ASP A 27 6.50 12.64 -1.57
N SER A 28 5.96 13.84 -1.82
CA SER A 28 4.59 14.22 -1.42
C SER A 28 3.53 13.27 -1.99
N ILE A 29 3.79 12.66 -3.14
CA ILE A 29 2.96 11.64 -3.77
C ILE A 29 2.94 10.36 -2.92
N GLY A 30 4.08 9.96 -2.34
CA GLY A 30 4.16 8.80 -1.44
C GLY A 30 3.27 8.95 -0.22
N ARG A 31 3.24 10.15 0.39
CA ARG A 31 2.32 10.45 1.49
C ARG A 31 0.85 10.35 1.08
N LYS A 32 0.49 10.83 -0.12
CA LYS A 32 -0.88 10.68 -0.65
C LYS A 32 -1.27 9.22 -0.82
N TRP A 33 -0.35 8.37 -1.26
CA TRP A 33 -0.60 6.93 -1.39
C TRP A 33 -0.79 6.25 -0.04
N ILE A 34 0.03 6.60 0.95
CA ILE A 34 -0.08 6.11 2.34
C ILE A 34 -1.46 6.46 2.92
N LEU A 35 -1.89 7.71 2.75
CA LEU A 35 -3.20 8.17 3.21
C LEU A 35 -4.35 7.44 2.49
N ALA A 36 -4.24 7.25 1.17
CA ALA A 36 -5.28 6.60 0.37
C ALA A 36 -5.49 5.12 0.75
N VAL A 37 -4.43 4.44 1.16
CA VAL A 37 -4.46 3.02 1.58
C VAL A 37 -5.28 2.82 2.86
N SER A 38 -5.59 3.90 3.60
CA SER A 38 -6.52 3.96 4.74
C SER A 38 -6.25 2.91 5.82
N LEU A 39 -5.01 2.42 5.92
CA LEU A 39 -4.60 1.38 6.84
C LEU A 39 -4.07 2.05 8.12
N ARG A 40 -4.95 2.73 8.85
CA ARG A 40 -4.63 3.30 10.15
C ARG A 40 -4.67 2.19 11.20
N ARG A 41 -3.61 2.06 11.98
CA ARG A 41 -3.56 1.13 13.12
C ARG A 41 -3.58 1.94 14.39
N ILE A 42 -4.26 1.44 15.41
CA ILE A 42 -4.15 1.99 16.76
C ILE A 42 -3.11 1.15 17.49
N ILE A 43 -2.02 1.77 17.91
CA ILE A 43 -0.96 1.16 18.73
C ILE A 43 -0.92 1.97 20.02
N ASP A 44 -1.19 1.32 21.16
CA ASP A 44 -1.21 1.94 22.49
C ASP A 44 -2.05 3.23 22.57
N GLY A 45 -3.23 3.21 21.97
CA GLY A 45 -4.15 4.37 21.93
C GLY A 45 -3.76 5.48 20.94
N THR A 46 -2.66 5.33 20.21
CA THR A 46 -2.21 6.29 19.20
C THR A 46 -2.57 5.79 17.80
N LEU A 47 -3.17 6.67 16.98
CA LEU A 47 -3.39 6.42 15.55
C LEU A 47 -2.05 6.55 14.80
N VAL A 48 -1.58 5.44 14.26
CA VAL A 48 -0.35 5.36 13.46
C VAL A 48 -0.72 5.09 12.01
N ASP A 49 -0.19 5.94 11.12
CA ASP A 49 -0.33 5.73 9.68
C ASP A 49 0.48 4.51 9.22
N PHE A 50 0.02 3.91 8.13
CA PHE A 50 0.73 2.82 7.48
C PHE A 50 2.13 3.25 7.01
N THR A 51 3.17 2.59 7.50
CA THR A 51 4.53 2.77 6.97
C THR A 51 4.82 1.70 5.91
N PRO A 52 4.91 2.08 4.61
CA PRO A 52 5.22 1.13 3.55
C PRO A 52 6.65 0.60 3.70
N SER A 53 6.82 -0.70 3.46
CA SER A 53 8.12 -1.37 3.36
C SER A 53 8.49 -1.62 1.90
N LYS A 54 9.71 -2.13 1.64
CA LYS A 54 10.14 -2.58 0.30
C LYS A 54 9.24 -3.68 -0.32
N TYR A 55 8.40 -4.34 0.49
CA TYR A 55 7.45 -5.35 0.06
C TYR A 55 6.03 -4.82 -0.12
N SER A 56 5.76 -3.60 0.33
CA SER A 56 4.46 -2.96 0.19
C SER A 56 4.25 -2.53 -1.27
N LYS A 57 3.24 -3.10 -1.93
CA LYS A 57 2.90 -2.78 -3.32
C LYS A 57 1.40 -2.54 -3.49
N LEU A 58 1.04 -1.66 -4.40
CA LEU A 58 -0.35 -1.44 -4.82
C LEU A 58 -0.60 -2.08 -6.17
N CYS A 59 -1.73 -2.76 -6.34
CA CYS A 59 -2.12 -3.27 -7.65
C CYS A 59 -2.68 -2.13 -8.52
N ILE A 60 -2.59 -2.28 -9.84
CA ILE A 60 -2.97 -1.30 -10.85
C ILE A 60 -4.41 -0.80 -10.70
N LYS A 61 -5.30 -1.59 -10.09
CA LYS A 61 -6.70 -1.19 -9.83
C LYS A 61 -6.84 0.04 -8.93
N HIS A 62 -5.81 0.38 -8.15
CA HIS A 62 -5.80 1.53 -7.25
C HIS A 62 -5.11 2.76 -7.84
N LEU A 63 -4.61 2.66 -9.07
CA LEU A 63 -3.97 3.76 -9.79
C LEU A 63 -4.90 4.22 -10.90
N LYS A 64 -5.19 5.53 -10.94
CA LYS A 64 -5.95 6.21 -11.98
C LYS A 64 -5.08 7.27 -12.62
#